data_AF-A0A257QA06-F1
#
_entry.id   AF-A0A257QA06-F1
#
_cell.length_a   1.000
_cell.length_b   1.000
_cell.length_c   1.000
_cell.angle_alpha   90.00
_cell.angle_beta   90.00
_cell.angle_gamma   90.00
#
_symmetry.space_group_name_H-M   'P 1'
#
loop_
_entity.id
_entity.type
_entity.pdbx_description
1 polymer ?
#
loop_
_entity_poly.entity_id
_entity_poly.type
_entity_poly.pdbx_seq_one_letter_code
_entity_poly.pdbx_strand_id
1 'polypeptide(L)'
;QNGILDPKQTTLQVDPSRPHFFCIQIENAHGNSDVQSEEEALLGLRRQLRVIEIEPTALNALYRVLKAGLLPNLEYDPLETARKIEETAANIDPVMVRINAGEVLAEAGSVITEEQAERLHAYRYQLKVYQDAGQTMSAEFIDHMISTLAMLLIGIVYIRLALPELQKNSRKTVLCALLLLINLAILRIILEIDETYWGEQSSPWAAYLPFIAPIAFGPMIATLMIGPTPAIILALLVSVFSDLMQGAGMAIFLVYFLSALLGIYATTGARARSKVVRAGVLTGIITALGAVFLGFDELENTVLINQAIIALATGFFASIGVVGVLPLLEHLFKITTDITLLELTDYNHPILRRLQL
;
A
#
# COMPACT_ATOMS: atom_id res chain seq x y z
N GLN A 1 -21.51 53.32 27.25
CA GLN A 1 -22.27 52.95 28.47
C GLN A 1 -21.42 51.91 29.18
N ASN A 2 -21.22 52.03 30.50
CA ASN A 2 -20.45 51.04 31.26
C ASN A 2 -21.36 49.82 31.54
N GLY A 3 -20.81 48.62 31.47
CA GLY A 3 -21.54 47.40 31.85
C GLY A 3 -21.67 47.29 33.36
N ILE A 4 -22.85 46.91 33.85
CA ILE A 4 -23.13 46.67 35.28
C ILE A 4 -23.14 45.16 35.52
N LEU A 5 -22.26 44.69 36.40
CA LEU A 5 -22.15 43.30 36.82
C LEU A 5 -22.87 43.06 38.16
N ASP A 6 -23.76 42.07 38.21
CA ASP A 6 -24.27 41.47 39.45
C ASP A 6 -23.87 39.98 39.53
N PRO A 7 -23.00 39.58 40.47
CA PRO A 7 -22.53 38.20 40.58
C PRO A 7 -23.63 37.17 40.91
N LYS A 8 -24.84 37.58 41.31
CA LYS A 8 -25.95 36.66 41.63
C LYS A 8 -26.96 36.47 40.51
N GLN A 9 -27.11 37.46 39.63
CA GLN A 9 -28.10 37.45 38.55
C GLN A 9 -27.48 37.30 37.15
N THR A 10 -26.17 37.50 37.03
CA THR A 10 -25.47 37.35 35.74
C THR A 10 -25.23 35.86 35.46
N THR A 11 -25.42 35.43 34.21
CA THR A 11 -25.28 34.04 33.72
C THR A 11 -23.83 33.52 33.67
N LEU A 12 -22.88 34.24 34.27
CA LEU A 12 -21.47 33.88 34.27
C LEU A 12 -21.20 32.79 35.31
N GLN A 13 -21.36 31.52 34.92
CA GLN A 13 -20.87 30.39 35.70
C GLN A 13 -19.37 30.20 35.45
N VAL A 14 -18.56 30.39 36.49
CA VAL A 14 -17.10 30.25 36.42
C VAL A 14 -16.69 28.86 36.90
N ASP A 15 -16.07 28.07 36.01
CA ASP A 15 -15.44 26.79 36.35
C ASP A 15 -13.96 27.02 36.74
N PRO A 16 -13.53 26.74 37.97
CA PRO A 16 -12.17 27.02 38.41
C PRO A 16 -11.07 26.20 37.70
N SER A 17 -11.42 25.19 36.89
CA SER A 17 -10.46 24.30 36.22
C SER A 17 -9.99 24.78 34.83
N ARG A 18 -10.53 25.90 34.32
CA ARG A 18 -10.20 26.43 32.98
C ARG A 18 -9.90 27.93 33.02
N PRO A 19 -8.95 28.43 32.21
CA PRO A 19 -8.78 29.87 32.03
C PRO A 19 -10.03 30.43 31.36
N HIS A 20 -10.68 31.41 32.00
CA HIS A 20 -11.86 32.10 31.46
C HIS A 20 -11.46 33.46 30.92
N PHE A 21 -11.83 33.73 29.68
CA PHE A 21 -11.74 35.05 29.08
C PHE A 21 -13.17 35.51 28.80
N PHE A 22 -13.58 36.64 29.37
CA PHE A 22 -14.91 37.19 29.12
C PHE A 22 -14.79 38.28 28.06
N CYS A 23 -15.32 38.04 26.86
CA CYS A 23 -15.58 39.11 25.91
C CYS A 23 -17.01 39.60 26.12
N ILE A 24 -17.14 40.86 26.52
CA ILE A 24 -18.44 41.51 26.74
C ILE A 24 -18.66 42.43 25.55
N GLN A 25 -19.78 42.24 24.85
CA GLN A 25 -20.17 43.11 23.74
C GLN A 25 -21.01 44.27 24.29
N ILE A 26 -20.52 45.50 24.13
CA ILE A 26 -21.30 46.71 24.43
C ILE A 26 -21.79 47.29 23.11
N GLU A 27 -23.11 47.34 22.92
CA GLU A 27 -23.70 48.05 21.78
C GLU A 27 -23.20 49.51 21.78
N ASN A 28 -22.44 49.86 20.74
CA ASN A 28 -21.88 51.18 20.41
C ASN A 28 -20.52 51.60 20.98
N ALA A 29 -19.63 50.69 21.40
CA ALA A 29 -18.22 51.05 21.59
C ALA A 29 -17.25 49.89 21.27
N HIS A 30 -16.47 50.03 20.19
CA HIS A 30 -15.27 49.21 19.93
C HIS A 30 -14.10 49.68 20.82
N GLY A 31 -14.26 49.62 22.14
CA GLY A 31 -13.25 50.11 23.07
C GLY A 31 -13.42 49.58 24.49
N ASN A 32 -12.26 49.32 25.12
CA ASN A 32 -12.10 48.87 26.49
C ASN A 32 -12.96 49.73 27.42
N SER A 33 -14.04 49.15 27.93
CA SER A 33 -15.05 49.84 28.72
C SER A 33 -15.01 49.25 30.13
N ASP A 34 -14.82 50.11 31.12
CA ASP A 34 -14.76 49.70 32.52
C ASP A 34 -16.10 49.07 32.94
N VAL A 35 -16.05 47.78 33.28
CA VAL A 35 -17.15 47.07 33.93
C VAL A 35 -17.20 47.55 35.38
N GLN A 36 -18.38 47.96 35.83
CA GLN A 36 -18.60 48.41 37.21
C GLN A 36 -19.46 47.41 37.95
N SER A 37 -19.17 47.22 39.23
CA SER A 37 -20.10 46.48 40.10
C SER A 37 -21.42 47.24 40.27
N GLU A 38 -22.52 46.53 40.55
CA GLU A 38 -23.81 47.17 40.86
C GLU A 38 -23.68 48.24 41.95
N GLU A 39 -22.87 47.97 42.99
CA GLU A 39 -22.61 48.93 44.07
C GLU A 39 -21.94 50.21 43.58
N GLU A 40 -20.93 50.09 42.71
CA GLU A 40 -20.24 51.23 42.12
C GLU A 40 -21.12 52.03 41.16
N ALA A 41 -21.96 51.34 40.38
CA ALA A 41 -22.92 51.98 39.49
C ALA A 41 -23.96 52.80 40.27
N LEU A 42 -24.47 52.26 41.39
CA LEU A 42 -25.38 52.97 42.29
C LEU A 42 -24.71 54.17 42.98
N LEU A 43 -23.45 54.03 43.39
CA LEU A 43 -22.65 55.14 43.92
C LEU A 43 -22.39 56.21 42.86
N GLY A 44 -22.10 55.81 41.62
CA GLY A 44 -21.93 56.68 40.46
C GLY A 44 -23.19 57.49 40.15
N LEU A 45 -24.35 56.82 40.10
CA LEU A 45 -25.65 57.47 39.92
C LEU A 45 -25.88 58.53 41.01
N ARG A 46 -25.60 58.20 42.27
CA ARG A 46 -25.75 59.15 43.38
C ARG A 46 -24.82 60.35 43.26
N ARG A 47 -23.59 60.16 42.78
CA ARG A 47 -22.65 61.27 42.53
C ARG A 47 -23.15 62.17 41.39
N GLN A 48 -23.59 61.59 40.28
CA GLN A 48 -24.07 62.35 39.12
C GLN A 48 -25.34 63.15 39.45
N LEU A 49 -26.27 62.57 40.21
CA LEU A 49 -27.47 63.28 40.66
C LEU A 49 -27.17 64.44 41.62
N ARG A 50 -26.05 64.39 42.33
CA ARG A 50 -25.61 65.44 43.27
C ARG A 50 -24.94 66.62 42.56
N VAL A 51 -24.46 66.43 41.33
CA VAL A 51 -23.94 67.51 40.46
C VAL A 51 -25.08 68.37 39.92
N ILE A 52 -26.28 67.80 39.78
CA ILE A 52 -27.47 68.54 39.42
C ILE A 52 -27.99 69.15 40.73
N GLU A 53 -27.83 70.47 40.92
CA GLU A 53 -28.15 71.22 42.14
C GLU A 53 -29.66 71.21 42.48
N ILE A 54 -30.18 70.06 42.92
CA ILE A 54 -31.58 69.80 43.22
C ILE A 54 -31.80 69.78 44.74
N GLU A 55 -33.00 70.15 45.20
CA GLU A 55 -33.41 70.06 46.60
C GLU A 55 -33.21 68.63 47.18
N PRO A 56 -32.73 68.45 48.43
CA PRO A 56 -32.36 67.13 48.96
C PRO A 56 -33.49 66.09 48.97
N THR A 57 -34.72 66.55 49.14
CA THR A 57 -35.97 65.77 49.10
C THR A 57 -36.24 65.23 47.69
N ALA A 58 -36.12 66.07 46.67
CA ALA A 58 -36.28 65.71 45.28
C ALA A 58 -35.13 64.80 44.78
N LEU A 59 -33.89 65.01 45.26
CA LEU A 59 -32.75 64.13 44.96
C LEU A 59 -32.99 62.69 45.45
N ASN A 60 -33.54 62.52 46.66
CA ASN A 60 -33.85 61.20 47.20
C ASN A 60 -35.01 60.52 46.46
N ALA A 61 -36.02 61.29 46.05
CA ALA A 61 -37.13 60.77 45.25
C ALA A 61 -36.63 60.30 43.87
N LEU A 62 -35.82 61.14 43.21
CA LEU A 62 -35.26 60.84 41.89
C LEU A 62 -34.30 59.65 41.93
N TYR A 63 -33.45 59.56 42.96
CA TYR A 63 -32.59 58.39 43.17
C TYR A 63 -33.40 57.10 43.34
N ARG A 64 -34.51 57.13 44.09
CA ARG A 64 -35.38 55.95 44.26
C ARG A 64 -35.99 55.48 42.94
N VAL A 65 -36.40 56.41 42.10
CA VAL A 65 -36.98 56.10 40.77
C VAL A 65 -35.91 55.55 39.83
N LEU A 66 -34.76 56.22 39.73
CA LEU A 66 -33.69 55.82 38.81
C LEU A 66 -32.96 54.56 39.26
N LYS A 67 -32.86 54.30 40.57
CA LYS A 67 -32.34 53.04 41.11
C LYS A 67 -33.08 51.84 40.53
N ALA A 68 -34.40 51.92 40.36
CA ALA A 68 -35.19 50.82 39.81
C ALA A 68 -34.93 50.58 38.30
N GLY A 69 -34.32 51.54 37.60
CA GLY A 69 -33.96 51.43 36.19
C GLY A 69 -32.53 50.99 35.92
N LEU A 70 -31.68 50.87 36.95
CA LEU A 70 -30.34 50.29 36.82
C LEU A 70 -30.47 48.77 36.89
N LEU A 71 -30.38 48.13 35.73
CA LEU A 71 -30.38 46.68 35.60
C LEU A 71 -28.99 46.20 35.16
N PRO A 72 -28.56 45.00 35.61
CA PRO A 72 -27.39 44.33 35.07
C PRO A 72 -27.56 44.16 33.55
N ASN A 73 -26.60 44.67 32.78
CA ASN A 73 -26.62 44.68 31.32
C ASN A 73 -25.36 44.04 30.72
N LEU A 74 -24.76 43.12 31.45
CA LEU A 74 -23.57 42.39 31.05
C LEU A 74 -23.98 41.09 30.35
N GLU A 75 -23.70 41.01 29.05
CA GLU A 75 -23.99 39.82 28.25
C GLU A 75 -22.69 39.13 27.78
N TYR A 76 -22.69 37.81 27.83
CA TYR A 76 -21.56 36.97 27.43
C TYR A 76 -21.59 36.71 25.92
N ASP A 77 -20.50 37.04 25.21
CA ASP A 77 -20.31 36.70 23.81
C ASP A 77 -19.52 35.38 23.66
N PRO A 78 -20.16 34.27 23.28
CA PRO A 78 -19.49 32.98 23.11
C PRO A 78 -18.54 32.94 21.90
N LEU A 79 -18.81 33.70 20.83
CA LEU A 79 -18.11 33.58 19.56
C LEU A 79 -16.75 34.27 19.63
N GLU A 80 -16.71 35.51 20.13
CA GLU A 80 -15.45 36.24 20.32
C GLU A 80 -14.59 35.63 21.44
N THR A 81 -15.22 35.07 22.47
CA THR A 81 -14.52 34.33 23.52
C THR A 81 -13.82 33.09 22.95
N ALA A 82 -14.52 32.31 22.11
CA ALA A 82 -13.93 31.14 21.45
C ALA A 82 -12.75 31.53 20.54
N ARG A 83 -12.89 32.60 19.76
CA ARG A 83 -11.82 33.11 18.89
C ARG A 83 -10.57 33.49 19.67
N LYS A 84 -10.71 34.19 20.81
CA LYS A 84 -9.57 34.57 21.66
C LYS A 84 -8.90 33.36 22.32
N ILE A 85 -9.67 32.34 22.70
CA ILE A 85 -9.13 31.08 23.21
C ILE A 85 -8.28 30.41 22.12
N GLU A 86 -8.77 30.34 20.88
CA GLU A 86 -8.05 29.75 19.76
C GLU A 86 -6.78 30.53 19.38
N GLU A 87 -6.86 31.85 19.30
CA GLU A 87 -5.69 32.73 19.07
C GLU A 87 -4.64 32.59 20.17
N THR A 88 -5.05 32.43 21.42
CA THR A 88 -4.12 32.24 22.55
C THR A 88 -3.53 30.84 22.52
N ALA A 89 -4.33 29.82 22.24
CA ALA A 89 -3.86 28.43 22.11
C ALA A 89 -2.85 28.29 20.96
N ALA A 90 -3.05 29.00 19.85
CA ALA A 90 -2.11 29.02 18.74
C ALA A 90 -0.76 29.70 19.05
N ASN A 91 -0.72 30.59 20.05
CA ASN A 91 0.49 31.30 20.48
C ASN A 91 1.25 30.59 21.60
N ILE A 92 0.78 29.44 22.07
CA ILE A 92 1.51 28.62 23.05
C ILE A 92 2.50 27.75 22.28
N ASP A 93 3.79 27.91 22.58
CA ASP A 93 4.83 27.06 22.00
C ASP A 93 4.57 25.59 22.37
N PRO A 94 4.51 24.67 21.39
CA PRO A 94 4.27 23.26 21.67
C PRO A 94 5.43 22.69 22.48
N VAL A 95 5.11 21.88 23.49
CA VAL A 95 6.12 21.16 24.28
C VAL A 95 6.70 20.05 23.41
N MET A 96 7.89 20.27 22.88
CA MET A 96 8.59 19.28 22.06
C MET A 96 9.23 18.21 22.94
N VAL A 97 8.64 17.02 22.97
CA VAL A 97 9.23 15.84 23.61
C VAL A 97 10.16 15.14 22.61
N ARG A 98 11.46 15.05 22.93
CA ARG A 98 12.43 14.30 22.12
C ARG A 98 12.47 12.84 22.57
N ILE A 99 12.25 11.93 21.63
CA ILE A 99 12.30 10.49 21.84
C ILE A 99 13.56 9.95 21.16
N ASN A 100 14.32 9.10 21.87
CA ASN A 100 15.51 8.48 21.30
C ASN A 100 15.20 7.11 20.68
N ALA A 101 16.02 6.69 19.72
CA ALA A 101 15.90 5.36 19.13
C ALA A 101 16.11 4.27 20.19
N GLY A 102 15.20 3.28 20.23
CA GLY A 102 15.24 2.17 21.19
C GLY A 102 14.43 2.40 22.47
N GLU A 103 13.79 3.56 22.62
CA GLU A 103 12.88 3.84 23.74
C GLU A 103 11.54 3.11 23.58
N VAL A 104 11.02 2.53 24.66
CA VAL A 104 9.74 1.82 24.66
C VAL A 104 8.59 2.83 24.63
N LEU A 105 7.82 2.85 23.54
CA LEU A 105 6.68 3.77 23.37
C LEU A 105 5.45 3.34 24.19
N ALA A 106 5.19 2.04 24.27
CA ALA A 106 4.13 1.45 25.08
C ALA A 106 4.49 0.01 25.46
N GLU A 107 4.18 -0.39 26.70
CA GLU A 107 4.37 -1.76 27.16
C GLU A 107 3.17 -2.63 26.77
N ALA A 108 3.43 -3.89 26.41
CA ALA A 108 2.40 -4.83 26.02
C ALA A 108 1.40 -5.06 27.17
N GLY A 109 0.11 -4.82 26.91
CA GLY A 109 -0.97 -4.98 27.90
C GLY A 109 -1.25 -3.75 28.77
N SER A 110 -0.51 -2.65 28.60
CA SER A 110 -0.83 -1.39 29.29
C SER A 110 -2.00 -0.64 28.62
N VAL A 111 -2.78 0.09 29.41
CA VAL A 111 -3.83 1.00 28.90
C VAL A 111 -3.14 2.24 28.33
N ILE A 112 -3.39 2.52 27.06
CA ILE A 112 -2.76 3.62 26.31
C ILE A 112 -3.25 4.96 26.89
N THR A 113 -2.31 5.77 27.38
CA THR A 113 -2.54 7.16 27.78
C THR A 113 -2.54 8.10 26.56
N GLU A 114 -3.15 9.28 26.68
CA GLU A 114 -3.23 10.28 25.59
C GLU A 114 -1.83 10.66 25.07
N GLU A 115 -0.86 10.84 25.96
CA GLU A 115 0.54 11.09 25.61
C GLU A 115 1.15 9.92 24.80
N GLN A 116 0.91 8.66 25.21
CA GLN A 116 1.39 7.49 24.47
C GLN A 116 0.72 7.36 23.10
N ALA A 117 -0.55 7.75 22.98
CA ALA A 117 -1.26 7.77 21.71
C ALA A 117 -0.64 8.80 20.75
N GLU A 118 -0.29 10.00 21.24
CA GLU A 118 0.41 11.01 20.45
C GLU A 118 1.81 10.54 20.03
N ARG A 119 2.58 9.93 20.94
CA ARG A 119 3.90 9.36 20.62
C ARG A 119 3.80 8.27 19.55
N LEU A 120 2.81 7.40 19.65
CA LEU A 120 2.56 6.35 18.67
C LEU A 120 2.13 6.94 17.32
N HIS A 121 1.30 7.98 17.32
CA HIS A 121 0.87 8.68 16.13
C HIS A 121 2.05 9.38 15.44
N ALA A 122 2.90 10.09 16.20
CA ALA A 122 4.11 10.72 15.70
C ALA A 122 5.09 9.70 15.10
N TYR A 123 5.29 8.57 15.78
CA TYR A 123 6.11 7.47 15.28
C TYR A 123 5.57 6.88 13.98
N ARG A 124 4.25 6.62 13.90
CA ARG A 124 3.58 6.14 12.68
C ARG A 124 3.66 7.16 11.55
N TYR A 125 3.47 8.43 11.85
CA TYR A 125 3.61 9.51 10.88
C TYR A 125 5.05 9.57 10.34
N GLN A 126 6.05 9.44 11.21
CA GLN A 126 7.44 9.45 10.80
C GLN A 126 7.83 8.18 10.02
N LEU A 127 7.32 7.00 10.38
CA LEU A 127 7.41 5.77 9.57
C LEU A 127 6.83 5.99 8.17
N LYS A 128 5.65 6.60 8.09
CA LYS A 128 5.01 6.92 6.82
C LYS A 128 5.82 7.94 6.01
N VAL A 129 6.39 8.95 6.66
CA VAL A 129 7.28 9.92 6.01
C VAL A 129 8.60 9.29 5.61
N TYR A 130 9.16 8.31 6.33
CA TYR A 130 10.34 7.57 5.88
C TYR A 130 10.01 6.60 4.73
N GLN A 131 8.82 6.00 4.73
CA GLN A 131 8.30 5.21 3.61
C GLN A 131 8.01 6.08 2.38
N ASP A 132 7.41 7.26 2.55
CA ASP A 132 7.11 8.21 1.47
C ASP A 132 8.35 9.00 1.00
N ALA A 133 9.25 9.40 1.89
CA ALA A 133 10.52 10.04 1.53
C ALA A 133 11.53 9.02 0.97
N GLY A 134 11.28 7.72 1.19
CA GLY A 134 11.91 6.57 0.54
C GLY A 134 11.36 6.29 -0.86
N GLN A 135 10.25 6.92 -1.30
CA GLN A 135 9.78 6.90 -2.70
C GLN A 135 10.70 7.69 -3.66
N THR A 136 12.00 7.74 -3.40
CA THR A 136 12.95 7.76 -4.51
C THR A 136 12.91 6.37 -5.14
N MET A 137 12.05 6.20 -6.15
CA MET A 137 11.94 5.02 -7.02
C MET A 137 13.25 4.58 -7.71
N SER A 138 14.40 5.14 -7.32
CA SER A 138 15.72 4.81 -7.87
C SER A 138 16.50 3.84 -7.01
N ALA A 139 16.51 3.92 -5.67
CA ALA A 139 17.45 3.12 -4.87
C ALA A 139 17.03 1.65 -4.74
N GLU A 140 15.80 1.38 -4.34
CA GLU A 140 15.27 0.01 -4.20
C GLU A 140 15.12 -0.66 -5.56
N PHE A 141 14.59 0.05 -6.57
CA PHE A 141 14.53 -0.43 -7.95
C PHE A 141 15.91 -0.81 -8.51
N ILE A 142 16.95 -0.03 -8.21
CA ILE A 142 18.32 -0.35 -8.63
C ILE A 142 18.83 -1.62 -7.94
N ASP A 143 18.62 -1.80 -6.64
CA ASP A 143 19.04 -3.01 -5.92
C ASP A 143 18.33 -4.27 -6.46
N HIS A 144 17.02 -4.14 -6.67
CA HIS A 144 16.15 -5.09 -7.32
C HIS A 144 16.59 -5.46 -8.76
N MET A 145 17.04 -4.49 -9.55
CA MET A 145 17.62 -4.72 -10.87
C MET A 145 18.99 -5.41 -10.81
N ILE A 146 19.85 -4.99 -9.88
CA ILE A 146 21.19 -5.56 -9.68
C ILE A 146 21.07 -7.03 -9.26
N SER A 147 20.19 -7.35 -8.31
CA SER A 147 19.96 -8.73 -7.86
C SER A 147 19.44 -9.62 -9.00
N THR A 148 18.48 -9.14 -9.80
CA THR A 148 17.97 -9.87 -10.97
C THR A 148 19.07 -10.11 -12.00
N LEU A 149 19.93 -9.11 -12.26
CA LEU A 149 21.07 -9.25 -13.16
C LEU A 149 22.09 -10.25 -12.63
N ALA A 150 22.37 -10.25 -11.33
CA ALA A 150 23.26 -11.21 -10.69
C ALA A 150 22.72 -12.64 -10.79
N MET A 151 21.42 -12.87 -10.53
CA MET A 151 20.77 -14.17 -10.71
C MET A 151 20.86 -14.65 -12.15
N LEU A 152 20.65 -13.75 -13.12
CA LEU A 152 20.80 -14.06 -14.54
C LEU A 152 22.24 -14.49 -14.89
N LEU A 153 23.24 -13.76 -14.41
CA LEU A 153 24.65 -14.11 -14.64
C LEU A 153 25.00 -15.47 -14.03
N ILE A 154 24.56 -15.72 -12.79
CA ILE A 154 24.75 -17.01 -12.11
C ILE A 154 24.06 -18.13 -12.91
N GLY A 155 22.82 -17.91 -13.36
CA GLY A 155 22.08 -18.87 -14.16
C GLY A 155 22.76 -19.19 -15.50
N ILE A 156 23.29 -18.19 -16.20
CA ILE A 156 24.04 -18.38 -17.45
C ILE A 156 25.32 -19.18 -17.19
N VAL A 157 26.09 -18.84 -16.15
CA VAL A 157 27.30 -19.57 -15.76
C VAL A 157 26.94 -21.02 -15.42
N TYR A 158 25.88 -21.24 -14.65
CA TYR A 158 25.42 -22.58 -14.31
C TYR A 158 25.00 -23.39 -15.54
N ILE A 159 24.21 -22.83 -16.46
CA ILE A 159 23.82 -23.50 -17.71
C ILE A 159 25.06 -23.89 -18.52
N ARG A 160 26.05 -23.00 -18.61
CA ARG A 160 27.32 -23.29 -19.31
C ARG A 160 28.04 -24.47 -18.64
N LEU A 161 28.13 -24.51 -17.31
CA LEU A 161 28.84 -25.57 -16.59
C LEU A 161 28.09 -26.91 -16.62
N ALA A 162 26.77 -26.89 -16.42
CA ALA A 162 25.94 -28.08 -16.30
C ALA A 162 25.64 -28.77 -17.64
N LEU A 163 25.70 -28.04 -18.77
CA LEU A 163 25.31 -28.54 -20.08
C LEU A 163 26.41 -28.32 -21.14
N PRO A 164 27.51 -29.09 -21.10
CA PRO A 164 28.58 -29.00 -22.10
C PRO A 164 28.09 -29.30 -23.53
N GLU A 165 27.01 -30.08 -23.67
CA GLU A 165 26.39 -30.34 -24.98
C GLU A 165 25.73 -29.10 -25.60
N LEU A 166 25.14 -28.22 -24.77
CA LEU A 166 24.60 -26.95 -25.27
C LEU A 166 25.72 -26.01 -25.72
N GLN A 167 26.91 -26.08 -25.12
CA GLN A 167 28.05 -25.25 -25.51
C GLN A 167 28.48 -25.46 -26.97
N LYS A 168 28.26 -26.67 -27.51
CA LYS A 168 28.57 -26.98 -28.92
C LYS A 168 27.68 -26.22 -29.91
N ASN A 169 26.50 -25.79 -29.46
CA ASN A 169 25.56 -25.03 -30.28
C ASN A 169 25.21 -23.71 -29.61
N SER A 170 25.93 -22.64 -30.01
CA SER A 170 25.74 -21.30 -29.45
C SER A 170 24.29 -20.82 -29.52
N ARG A 171 23.51 -21.23 -30.53
CA ARG A 171 22.10 -20.83 -30.65
C ARG A 171 21.23 -21.41 -29.54
N LYS A 172 21.40 -22.70 -29.22
CA LYS A 172 20.66 -23.36 -28.13
C LYS A 172 21.01 -22.77 -26.77
N THR A 173 22.29 -22.46 -26.55
CA THR A 173 22.73 -21.78 -25.33
C THR A 173 22.11 -20.38 -25.19
N VAL A 174 22.13 -19.58 -26.25
CA VAL A 174 21.52 -18.24 -26.25
C VAL A 174 20.00 -18.33 -26.05
N LEU A 175 19.33 -19.31 -26.66
CA LEU A 175 17.90 -19.55 -26.44
C LEU A 175 17.60 -19.87 -24.98
N CYS A 176 18.34 -20.78 -24.35
CA CYS A 176 18.18 -21.09 -22.92
C CYS A 176 18.37 -19.86 -22.03
N ALA A 177 19.41 -19.07 -22.27
CA ALA A 177 19.67 -17.85 -21.52
C ALA A 177 18.55 -16.80 -21.72
N LEU A 178 18.04 -16.66 -22.94
CA LEU A 178 16.93 -15.77 -23.25
C LEU A 178 15.63 -16.23 -22.57
N LEU A 179 15.33 -17.53 -22.54
CA LEU A 179 14.15 -18.06 -21.87
C LEU A 179 14.22 -17.86 -20.35
N LEU A 180 15.40 -18.03 -19.75
CA LEU A 180 15.63 -17.69 -18.35
C LEU A 180 15.38 -16.19 -18.11
N LEU A 181 15.99 -15.33 -18.92
CA LEU A 181 15.81 -13.88 -18.84
C LEU A 181 14.34 -13.48 -18.90
N ILE A 182 13.60 -13.99 -19.89
CA ILE A 182 12.18 -13.66 -20.08
C ILE A 182 11.35 -14.10 -18.87
N ASN A 183 11.59 -15.29 -18.29
CA ASN A 183 10.84 -15.73 -17.11
C ASN A 183 11.13 -14.85 -15.90
N LEU A 184 12.41 -14.56 -15.63
CA LEU A 184 12.78 -13.68 -14.51
C LEU A 184 12.27 -12.26 -14.72
N ALA A 185 12.29 -11.75 -15.95
CA ALA A 185 11.77 -10.43 -16.27
C ALA A 185 10.24 -10.36 -16.08
N ILE A 186 9.49 -11.37 -16.52
CA ILE A 186 8.04 -11.44 -16.30
C ILE A 186 7.75 -11.45 -14.79
N LEU A 187 8.45 -12.29 -14.03
CA LEU A 187 8.27 -12.32 -12.58
C LEU A 187 8.60 -10.97 -11.95
N ARG A 188 9.73 -10.37 -12.32
CA ARG A 188 10.16 -9.07 -11.79
C ARG A 188 9.12 -7.99 -12.06
N ILE A 189 8.56 -7.94 -13.26
CA ILE A 189 7.49 -7.00 -13.62
C ILE A 189 6.26 -7.23 -12.75
N ILE A 190 5.87 -8.49 -12.51
CA ILE A 190 4.73 -8.81 -11.64
C ILE A 190 4.98 -8.30 -10.21
N LEU A 191 6.17 -8.52 -9.65
CA LEU A 191 6.52 -8.07 -8.31
C LEU A 191 6.59 -6.53 -8.21
N GLU A 192 7.16 -5.87 -9.21
CA GLU A 192 7.30 -4.41 -9.21
C GLU A 192 5.95 -3.69 -9.33
N ILE A 193 5.03 -4.24 -10.13
CA ILE A 193 3.65 -3.73 -10.22
C ILE A 193 2.98 -3.83 -8.84
N ASP A 194 3.23 -4.90 -8.09
CA ASP A 194 2.65 -5.07 -6.76
C ASP A 194 3.16 -4.03 -5.76
N GLU A 195 4.48 -3.87 -5.68
CA GLU A 195 5.12 -2.86 -4.82
C GLU A 195 4.66 -1.43 -5.17
N THR A 196 4.53 -1.11 -6.46
CA THR A 196 4.21 0.25 -6.93
C THR A 196 2.74 0.61 -6.74
N TYR A 197 1.81 -0.31 -7.01
CA TYR A 197 0.37 0.00 -7.01
C TYR A 197 -0.36 -0.43 -5.74
N TRP A 198 0.17 -1.43 -5.02
CA TRP A 198 -0.50 -2.06 -3.88
C TRP A 198 0.35 -2.08 -2.61
N GLY A 199 1.42 -1.26 -2.54
CA GLY A 199 2.48 -1.19 -1.51
C GLY A 199 2.06 -1.00 -0.03
N GLU A 200 0.79 -1.14 0.32
CA GLU A 200 0.40 -1.45 1.69
C GLU A 200 0.53 -2.97 1.91
N GLN A 201 1.44 -3.38 2.81
CA GLN A 201 1.64 -4.80 3.21
C GLN A 201 0.36 -5.52 3.68
N SER A 202 -0.74 -4.79 3.90
CA SER A 202 -2.07 -5.31 4.24
C SER A 202 -3.00 -5.54 3.04
N SER A 203 -2.54 -5.33 1.80
CA SER A 203 -3.35 -5.59 0.62
C SER A 203 -3.61 -7.11 0.45
N PRO A 204 -4.87 -7.55 0.30
CA PRO A 204 -5.20 -8.94 -0.01
C PRO A 204 -4.51 -9.48 -1.27
N TRP A 205 -3.97 -8.59 -2.12
CA TRP A 205 -3.34 -8.94 -3.39
C TRP A 205 -2.00 -9.66 -3.24
N ALA A 206 -1.24 -9.36 -2.18
CA ALA A 206 0.04 -10.00 -1.89
C ALA A 206 -0.07 -11.53 -1.76
N ALA A 207 -1.22 -12.01 -1.26
CA ALA A 207 -1.48 -13.45 -1.13
C ALA A 207 -1.65 -14.17 -2.48
N TYR A 208 -2.02 -13.46 -3.55
CA TYR A 208 -2.24 -14.06 -4.87
C TYR A 208 -0.99 -14.05 -5.76
N LEU A 209 -0.05 -13.14 -5.47
CA LEU A 209 1.13 -12.86 -6.28
C LEU A 209 1.96 -14.12 -6.65
N PRO A 210 2.19 -15.06 -5.72
CA PRO A 210 2.98 -16.25 -6.04
C PRO A 210 2.36 -17.17 -7.09
N PHE A 211 1.06 -17.06 -7.33
CA PHE A 211 0.34 -17.95 -8.23
C PHE A 211 0.05 -17.31 -9.60
N ILE A 212 0.39 -16.03 -9.78
CA ILE A 212 0.26 -15.29 -11.04
C ILE A 212 1.46 -15.54 -11.98
N ALA A 213 2.63 -15.85 -11.43
CA ALA A 213 3.85 -16.01 -12.21
C ALA A 213 3.82 -17.28 -13.11
N PRO A 214 4.06 -17.16 -14.43
CA PRO A 214 3.99 -18.28 -15.36
C PRO A 214 5.28 -19.10 -15.39
N ILE A 215 5.60 -19.78 -14.29
CA ILE A 215 6.91 -20.41 -14.04
C ILE A 215 7.26 -21.53 -15.04
N ALA A 216 6.26 -22.26 -15.52
CA ALA A 216 6.46 -23.32 -16.51
C ALA A 216 6.70 -22.80 -17.94
N PHE A 217 6.54 -21.49 -18.20
CA PHE A 217 6.59 -20.91 -19.55
C PHE A 217 7.92 -21.16 -20.27
N GLY A 218 9.04 -20.76 -19.66
CA GLY A 218 10.38 -21.00 -20.23
C GLY A 218 10.74 -22.47 -20.37
N PRO A 219 10.58 -23.27 -19.30
CA PRO A 219 10.85 -24.71 -19.35
C PRO A 219 10.05 -25.47 -20.42
N MET A 220 8.77 -25.15 -20.63
CA MET A 220 7.97 -25.76 -21.69
C MET A 220 8.51 -25.43 -23.09
N ILE A 221 8.88 -24.17 -23.35
CA ILE A 221 9.50 -23.79 -24.64
C ILE A 221 10.83 -24.50 -24.84
N ALA A 222 11.68 -24.54 -23.79
CA ALA A 222 12.96 -25.22 -23.84
C ALA A 222 12.79 -26.72 -24.15
N THR A 223 11.75 -27.35 -23.61
CA THR A 223 11.42 -28.76 -23.89
C THR A 223 11.11 -28.99 -25.36
N LEU A 224 10.31 -28.10 -25.96
CA LEU A 224 9.89 -28.21 -27.37
C LEU A 224 11.04 -27.96 -28.36
N MET A 225 11.91 -26.99 -28.07
CA MET A 225 12.95 -26.54 -29.02
C MET A 225 14.32 -27.20 -28.79
N ILE A 226 14.67 -27.52 -27.56
CA ILE A 226 16.03 -27.94 -27.18
C ILE A 226 16.02 -29.39 -26.70
N GLY A 227 15.03 -29.75 -25.88
CA GLY A 227 14.83 -31.08 -25.31
C GLY A 227 14.56 -31.04 -23.80
N PRO A 228 14.17 -32.18 -23.19
CA PRO A 228 13.74 -32.24 -21.79
C PRO A 228 14.90 -32.02 -20.79
N THR A 229 16.10 -32.54 -21.06
CA THR A 229 17.25 -32.41 -20.14
C THR A 229 17.61 -30.95 -19.82
N PRO A 230 17.83 -30.06 -20.81
CA PRO A 230 18.09 -28.65 -20.51
C PRO A 230 16.87 -27.90 -19.96
N ALA A 231 15.65 -28.34 -20.31
CA ALA A 231 14.44 -27.75 -19.76
C ALA A 231 14.31 -28.00 -18.24
N ILE A 232 14.72 -29.18 -17.74
CA ILE A 232 14.73 -29.48 -16.30
C ILE A 232 15.69 -28.55 -15.54
N ILE A 233 16.88 -28.31 -16.09
CA ILE A 233 17.83 -27.36 -15.50
C ILE A 233 17.27 -25.94 -15.50
N LEU A 234 16.62 -25.54 -16.60
CA LEU A 234 15.96 -24.25 -16.67
C LEU A 234 14.81 -24.15 -15.64
N ALA A 235 14.00 -25.20 -15.48
CA ALA A 235 12.96 -25.26 -14.46
C ALA A 235 13.53 -25.10 -13.06
N LEU A 236 14.62 -25.80 -12.73
CA LEU A 236 15.28 -25.67 -11.44
C LEU A 236 15.72 -24.22 -11.18
N LEU A 237 16.41 -23.59 -12.14
CA LEU A 237 16.86 -22.21 -12.01
C LEU A 237 15.71 -21.23 -11.86
N VAL A 238 14.69 -21.34 -12.71
CA VAL A 238 13.50 -20.48 -12.62
C VAL A 238 12.83 -20.67 -11.28
N SER A 239 12.62 -21.89 -10.78
CA SER A 239 11.98 -22.12 -9.49
C SER A 239 12.79 -21.58 -8.31
N VAL A 240 14.11 -21.79 -8.28
CA VAL A 240 14.99 -21.26 -7.21
C VAL A 240 15.01 -19.75 -7.21
N PHE A 241 15.19 -19.13 -8.37
CA PHE A 241 15.23 -17.67 -8.47
C PHE A 241 13.86 -17.04 -8.19
N SER A 242 12.78 -17.67 -8.64
CA SER A 242 11.42 -17.20 -8.33
C SER A 242 11.11 -17.24 -6.85
N ASP A 243 11.56 -18.27 -6.13
CA ASP A 243 11.40 -18.37 -4.67
C ASP A 243 12.25 -17.31 -3.96
N LEU A 244 13.53 -17.15 -4.37
CA LEU A 244 14.44 -16.16 -3.81
C LEU A 244 13.95 -14.72 -4.01
N MET A 245 13.34 -14.42 -5.16
CA MET A 245 12.77 -13.10 -5.45
C MET A 245 11.53 -12.79 -4.62
N GLN A 246 10.75 -13.81 -4.24
CA GLN A 246 9.53 -13.63 -3.46
C GLN A 246 9.74 -13.75 -1.95
N GLY A 247 10.86 -14.35 -1.52
CA GLY A 247 11.14 -14.58 -0.11
C GLY A 247 10.17 -15.54 0.57
N ALA A 248 9.47 -16.38 -0.21
CA ALA A 248 8.29 -17.10 0.25
C ALA A 248 8.61 -18.50 0.84
N GLY A 249 9.85 -18.94 0.67
CA GLY A 249 10.43 -20.09 1.38
C GLY A 249 10.33 -21.40 0.59
N MET A 250 11.07 -22.41 1.08
CA MET A 250 11.30 -23.69 0.39
C MET A 250 10.03 -24.39 -0.14
N ALA A 251 8.89 -24.20 0.52
CA ALA A 251 7.63 -24.82 0.13
C ALA A 251 7.13 -24.31 -1.24
N ILE A 252 7.27 -23.01 -1.51
CA ILE A 252 6.89 -22.41 -2.80
C ILE A 252 7.85 -22.83 -3.91
N PHE A 253 9.15 -22.88 -3.63
CA PHE A 253 10.13 -23.49 -4.54
C PHE A 253 9.70 -24.89 -5.00
N LEU A 254 9.24 -25.76 -4.08
CA LEU A 254 8.80 -27.11 -4.43
C LEU A 254 7.57 -27.13 -5.33
N VAL A 255 6.57 -26.27 -5.06
CA VAL A 255 5.37 -26.13 -5.91
C VAL A 255 5.77 -25.68 -7.33
N TYR A 256 6.66 -24.71 -7.42
CA TYR A 256 7.17 -24.17 -8.67
C TYR A 256 7.96 -25.19 -9.48
N PHE A 257 8.84 -25.93 -8.81
CA PHE A 257 9.66 -26.92 -9.47
C PHE A 257 8.82 -28.10 -9.95
N LEU A 258 7.88 -28.58 -9.11
CA LEU A 258 7.00 -29.69 -9.47
C LEU A 258 6.05 -29.34 -10.62
N SER A 259 5.47 -28.14 -10.60
CA SER A 259 4.60 -27.65 -11.68
C SER A 259 5.38 -27.52 -13.00
N ALA A 260 6.60 -26.97 -12.97
CA ALA A 260 7.46 -26.88 -14.14
C ALA A 260 7.88 -28.26 -14.68
N LEU A 261 8.25 -29.20 -13.81
CA LEU A 261 8.58 -30.59 -14.19
C LEU A 261 7.40 -31.29 -14.86
N LEU A 262 6.19 -31.14 -14.33
CA LEU A 262 5.01 -31.72 -14.95
C LEU A 262 4.65 -31.05 -16.28
N GLY A 263 4.92 -29.76 -16.43
CA GLY A 263 4.84 -29.07 -17.71
C GLY A 263 5.81 -29.62 -18.74
N ILE A 264 7.07 -29.83 -18.36
CA ILE A 264 8.10 -30.47 -19.20
C ILE A 264 7.65 -31.87 -19.60
N TYR A 265 7.22 -32.68 -18.64
CA TYR A 265 6.78 -34.05 -18.92
C TYR A 265 5.60 -34.08 -19.89
N ALA A 266 4.57 -33.27 -19.65
CA ALA A 266 3.37 -33.23 -20.48
C ALA A 266 3.61 -32.63 -21.88
N THR A 267 4.57 -31.71 -22.02
CA THR A 267 4.98 -31.13 -23.32
C THR A 267 5.95 -32.01 -24.10
N THR A 268 6.64 -32.95 -23.45
CA THR A 268 7.60 -33.83 -24.12
C THR A 268 6.91 -34.63 -25.25
N GLY A 269 7.50 -34.57 -26.44
CA GLY A 269 6.94 -35.19 -27.65
C GLY A 269 5.60 -34.60 -28.08
N ALA A 270 5.36 -33.30 -27.84
CA ALA A 270 4.17 -32.63 -28.36
C ALA A 270 4.31 -32.39 -29.87
N ARG A 271 3.34 -32.90 -30.63
CA ARG A 271 3.24 -32.72 -32.08
C ARG A 271 2.04 -31.86 -32.50
N ALA A 272 1.22 -31.44 -31.53
CA ALA A 272 0.03 -30.63 -31.75
C ALA A 272 -0.05 -29.55 -30.68
N ARG A 273 -0.48 -28.34 -31.09
CA ARG A 273 -0.65 -27.19 -30.20
C ARG A 273 -1.60 -27.48 -29.03
N SER A 274 -2.63 -28.30 -29.26
CA SER A 274 -3.57 -28.74 -28.23
C SER A 274 -2.92 -29.54 -27.09
N LYS A 275 -1.85 -30.31 -27.38
CA LYS A 275 -1.10 -31.03 -26.34
C LYS A 275 -0.31 -30.07 -25.46
N VAL A 276 0.20 -28.97 -26.01
CA VAL A 276 0.88 -27.91 -25.24
C VAL A 276 -0.10 -27.20 -24.32
N VAL A 277 -1.31 -26.86 -24.79
CA VAL A 277 -2.34 -26.25 -23.96
C VAL A 277 -2.77 -27.16 -22.81
N ARG A 278 -2.95 -28.46 -23.09
CA ARG A 278 -3.27 -29.46 -22.05
C ARG A 278 -2.15 -29.56 -21.00
N ALA A 279 -0.89 -29.49 -21.43
CA ALA A 279 0.24 -29.45 -20.52
C ALA A 279 0.19 -28.22 -19.61
N GLY A 280 -0.17 -27.04 -20.14
CA GLY A 280 -0.40 -25.83 -19.37
C GLY A 280 -1.48 -25.97 -18.30
N VAL A 281 -2.65 -26.49 -18.68
CA VAL A 281 -3.73 -26.76 -17.72
C VAL A 281 -3.25 -27.70 -16.62
N LEU A 282 -2.49 -28.74 -16.97
CA LEU A 282 -1.94 -29.69 -16.00
C LEU A 282 -0.93 -29.01 -15.05
N THR A 283 -0.09 -28.09 -15.55
CA THR A 283 0.77 -27.29 -14.67
C THR A 283 -0.05 -26.41 -13.72
N GLY A 284 -1.11 -25.77 -14.21
CA GLY A 284 -2.00 -24.94 -13.40
C GLY A 284 -2.71 -25.73 -12.31
N ILE A 285 -3.14 -26.98 -12.60
CA ILE A 285 -3.74 -27.87 -11.59
C ILE A 285 -2.74 -28.16 -10.47
N ILE A 286 -1.49 -28.43 -10.80
CA ILE A 286 -0.47 -28.77 -9.81
C ILE A 286 -0.11 -27.55 -8.96
N THR A 287 0.01 -26.39 -9.60
CA THR A 287 0.20 -25.13 -8.87
C THR A 287 -1.00 -24.81 -7.98
N ALA A 288 -2.22 -25.07 -8.43
CA ALA A 288 -3.43 -24.88 -7.63
C ALA A 288 -3.51 -25.84 -6.43
N LEU A 289 -3.14 -27.10 -6.61
CA LEU A 289 -3.01 -28.05 -5.50
C LEU A 289 -1.93 -27.61 -4.50
N GLY A 290 -0.81 -27.08 -5.01
CA GLY A 290 0.22 -26.47 -4.18
C GLY A 290 -0.31 -25.27 -3.39
N ALA A 291 -1.07 -24.37 -4.02
CA ALA A 291 -1.69 -23.23 -3.35
C ALA A 291 -2.63 -23.68 -2.22
N VAL A 292 -3.49 -24.66 -2.50
CA VAL A 292 -4.40 -25.23 -1.51
C VAL A 292 -3.64 -25.85 -0.35
N PHE A 293 -2.56 -26.60 -0.63
CA PHE A 293 -1.77 -27.26 0.41
C PHE A 293 -1.03 -26.26 1.31
N LEU A 294 -0.49 -25.18 0.74
CA LEU A 294 0.24 -24.16 1.48
C LEU A 294 -0.69 -23.26 2.31
N GLY A 295 -1.88 -22.96 1.81
CA GLY A 295 -2.82 -22.04 2.46
C GLY A 295 -3.88 -22.68 3.36
N PHE A 296 -3.91 -24.02 3.48
CA PHE A 296 -5.02 -24.74 4.11
C PHE A 296 -5.31 -24.34 5.57
N ASP A 297 -4.26 -24.16 6.37
CA ASP A 297 -4.39 -23.83 7.80
C ASP A 297 -4.31 -22.31 8.09
N GLU A 298 -3.77 -21.53 7.16
CA GLU A 298 -3.42 -20.12 7.38
C GLU A 298 -4.40 -19.13 6.72
N LEU A 299 -5.08 -19.52 5.65
CA LEU A 299 -5.87 -18.62 4.82
C LEU A 299 -7.37 -18.90 4.89
N GLU A 300 -8.17 -17.85 4.69
CA GLU A 300 -9.62 -17.99 4.53
C GLU A 300 -9.95 -18.79 3.26
N ASN A 301 -10.97 -19.65 3.33
CA ASN A 301 -11.44 -20.48 2.22
C ASN A 301 -11.65 -19.68 0.91
N THR A 302 -12.15 -18.44 1.01
CA THR A 302 -12.35 -17.55 -0.14
C THR A 302 -11.04 -17.22 -0.85
N VAL A 303 -9.99 -16.89 -0.08
CA VAL A 303 -8.65 -16.58 -0.61
C VAL A 303 -8.02 -17.83 -1.23
N LEU A 304 -8.19 -18.99 -0.58
CA LEU A 304 -7.66 -20.27 -1.06
C LEU A 304 -8.26 -20.67 -2.42
N ILE A 305 -9.58 -20.53 -2.58
CA ILE A 305 -10.27 -20.81 -3.85
C ILE A 305 -9.78 -19.85 -4.94
N ASN A 306 -9.62 -18.57 -4.61
CA ASN A 306 -9.13 -17.57 -5.56
C ASN A 306 -7.69 -17.87 -6.00
N GLN A 307 -6.78 -18.23 -5.08
CA GLN A 307 -5.41 -18.65 -5.42
C GLN A 307 -5.41 -19.85 -6.37
N ALA A 308 -6.26 -20.85 -6.12
CA ALA A 308 -6.38 -22.02 -6.98
C ALA A 308 -6.90 -21.67 -8.39
N ILE A 309 -7.89 -20.78 -8.49
CA ILE A 309 -8.42 -20.30 -9.78
C ILE A 309 -7.34 -19.52 -10.54
N ILE A 310 -6.61 -18.64 -9.85
CA ILE A 310 -5.52 -17.85 -10.44
C ILE A 310 -4.42 -18.79 -10.94
N ALA A 311 -3.98 -19.77 -10.14
CA ALA A 311 -2.98 -20.76 -10.55
C ALA A 311 -3.40 -21.54 -11.82
N LEU A 312 -4.66 -21.96 -11.88
CA LEU A 312 -5.23 -22.62 -13.07
C LEU A 312 -5.22 -21.70 -14.30
N ALA A 313 -5.68 -20.46 -14.12
CA ALA A 313 -5.71 -19.46 -15.19
C ALA A 313 -4.28 -19.15 -15.69
N THR A 314 -3.33 -18.95 -14.78
CA THR A 314 -1.91 -18.73 -15.09
C THR A 314 -1.35 -19.87 -15.94
N GLY A 315 -1.55 -21.14 -15.55
CA GLY A 315 -1.08 -22.28 -16.34
C GLY A 315 -1.71 -22.36 -17.74
N PHE A 316 -3.00 -22.07 -17.84
CA PHE A 316 -3.71 -22.00 -19.12
C PHE A 316 -3.16 -20.88 -20.02
N PHE A 317 -3.11 -19.64 -19.53
CA PHE A 317 -2.61 -18.49 -20.31
C PHE A 317 -1.12 -18.61 -20.64
N ALA A 318 -0.30 -19.15 -19.74
CA ALA A 318 1.10 -19.43 -20.01
C ALA A 318 1.25 -20.36 -21.21
N SER A 319 0.47 -21.45 -21.29
CA SER A 319 0.56 -22.37 -22.43
C SER A 319 0.04 -21.81 -23.74
N ILE A 320 -0.97 -20.93 -23.70
CA ILE A 320 -1.37 -20.15 -24.87
C ILE A 320 -0.21 -19.27 -25.34
N GLY A 321 0.47 -18.61 -24.40
CA GLY A 321 1.68 -17.84 -24.66
C GLY A 321 2.78 -18.70 -25.29
N VAL A 322 3.02 -19.91 -24.77
CA VAL A 322 4.01 -20.85 -25.33
C VAL A 322 3.68 -21.14 -26.79
N VAL A 323 2.43 -21.51 -27.10
CA VAL A 323 1.99 -21.79 -28.47
C VAL A 323 2.10 -20.57 -29.37
N GLY A 324 1.79 -19.37 -28.87
CA GLY A 324 1.84 -18.12 -29.63
C GLY A 324 3.26 -17.63 -29.93
N VAL A 325 4.18 -17.82 -28.98
CA VAL A 325 5.58 -17.36 -29.09
C VAL A 325 6.45 -18.37 -29.83
N LEU A 326 6.08 -19.66 -29.87
CA LEU A 326 6.86 -20.71 -30.50
C LEU A 326 7.29 -20.38 -31.94
N PRO A 327 6.38 -19.99 -32.87
CA PRO A 327 6.76 -19.71 -34.27
C PRO A 327 7.77 -18.57 -34.40
N LEU A 328 7.68 -17.55 -33.53
CA LEU A 328 8.63 -16.43 -33.52
C LEU A 328 10.03 -16.90 -33.12
N LEU A 329 10.12 -17.74 -32.09
CA LEU A 329 11.40 -18.30 -31.64
C LEU A 329 11.98 -19.28 -32.66
N GLU A 330 11.14 -20.10 -33.30
CA GLU A 330 11.57 -20.99 -34.38
C GLU A 330 12.20 -20.20 -35.54
N HIS A 331 11.56 -19.11 -35.97
CA HIS A 331 12.08 -18.24 -37.03
C HIS A 331 13.40 -17.57 -36.62
N LEU A 332 13.47 -17.02 -35.41
CA LEU A 332 14.63 -16.29 -34.91
C LEU A 332 15.86 -17.20 -34.69
N PHE A 333 15.65 -18.38 -34.10
CA PHE A 333 16.73 -19.31 -33.77
C PHE A 333 17.00 -20.36 -34.86
N LYS A 334 16.13 -20.46 -35.87
CA LYS A 334 16.18 -21.47 -36.95
C LYS A 334 16.22 -22.89 -36.39
N ILE A 335 15.41 -23.15 -35.37
CA ILE A 335 15.23 -24.45 -34.74
C ILE A 335 13.79 -24.87 -35.01
N THR A 336 13.59 -25.96 -35.74
CA THR A 336 12.25 -26.49 -36.04
C THR A 336 11.79 -27.41 -34.93
N THR A 337 10.57 -27.21 -34.42
CA THR A 337 9.95 -28.15 -33.47
C THR A 337 9.17 -29.26 -34.17
N ASP A 338 8.86 -30.32 -33.43
CA ASP A 338 8.02 -31.42 -33.91
C ASP A 338 6.62 -30.96 -34.35
N ILE A 339 6.11 -29.87 -33.77
CA ILE A 339 4.82 -29.27 -34.15
C ILE A 339 4.92 -28.72 -35.57
N THR A 340 5.91 -27.88 -35.84
CA THR A 340 6.12 -27.28 -37.17
C THR A 340 6.51 -28.32 -38.21
N LEU A 341 7.28 -29.36 -37.83
CA LEU A 341 7.58 -30.47 -38.73
C LEU A 341 6.31 -31.25 -39.11
N LEU A 342 5.39 -31.48 -38.16
CA LEU A 342 4.12 -32.14 -38.45
C LEU A 342 3.18 -31.24 -39.27
N GLU A 343 3.16 -29.93 -39.00
CA GLU A 343 2.43 -28.95 -39.80
C GLU A 343 2.96 -28.89 -41.26
N LEU A 344 4.27 -29.00 -41.47
CA LEU A 344 4.88 -29.06 -42.81
C LEU A 344 4.69 -30.42 -43.52
N THR A 345 4.45 -31.48 -42.75
CA THR A 345 4.18 -32.83 -43.29
C THR A 345 2.68 -33.02 -43.60
N ASP A 346 1.82 -32.04 -43.29
CA ASP A 346 0.41 -32.11 -43.66
C ASP A 346 0.25 -32.06 -45.20
N TYR A 347 -0.12 -33.20 -45.76
CA TYR A 347 -0.22 -33.47 -47.20
C TYR A 347 -1.30 -32.66 -47.93
N ASN A 348 -2.05 -31.79 -47.23
CA ASN A 348 -2.98 -30.87 -47.87
C ASN A 348 -2.29 -29.71 -48.61
N HIS A 349 -0.96 -29.63 -48.58
CA HIS A 349 -0.21 -28.62 -49.33
C HIS A 349 -0.23 -28.92 -50.85
N PRO A 350 -0.62 -27.96 -51.71
CA PRO A 350 -0.80 -28.17 -53.16
C PRO A 350 0.48 -28.61 -53.91
N ILE A 351 1.64 -28.50 -53.28
CA ILE A 351 2.96 -28.85 -53.85
C ILE A 351 3.22 -30.36 -53.73
N LEU A 352 2.83 -31.02 -52.63
CA LEU A 352 3.00 -32.48 -52.46
C LEU A 352 2.00 -33.25 -53.34
N ARG A 353 0.81 -32.68 -53.53
CA ARG A 353 -0.21 -33.20 -54.47
C ARG A 353 0.28 -33.20 -55.93
N ARG A 354 1.21 -32.30 -56.27
CA ARG A 354 1.85 -32.22 -57.59
C ARG A 354 3.08 -33.13 -57.74
N LEU A 355 3.64 -33.63 -56.65
CA LEU A 355 4.75 -34.62 -56.67
C LEU A 355 4.23 -36.07 -56.64
N GLN A 356 2.96 -36.28 -56.29
CA GLN A 356 2.27 -37.57 -56.40
C GLN A 356 1.70 -37.84 -57.80
N LEU A 357 1.71 -36.84 -58.68
CA LEU A 357 1.46 -36.97 -60.12
C LEU A 357 2.81 -37.01 -60.84
#